data_AF-A0A1C5LC44-F1
#
_entry.id   AF-A0A1C5LC44-F1
#
_cell.length_a   1.000
_cell.length_b   1.000
_cell.length_c   1.000
_cell.angle_alpha   90.00
_cell.angle_beta   90.00
_cell.angle_gamma   90.00
#
_symmetry.space_group_name_H-M   'P 1'
#
loop_
_entity.id
_entity.type
_entity.pdbx_description
1 polymer ?
#
loop_
_entity_poly.entity_id
_entity_poly.type
_entity_poly.pdbx_seq_one_letter_code
_entity_poly.pdbx_strand_id
1 'polypeptide(L)'
;MKKYDNFCAALKNLKELFSYEEPYNTVVLTGLVGLYEICFEQAWKMMKELLEDSGYAESATGSPRQILKTAYKANMIRNETMWLQALQARNNVSHSYNELIALSIVRQTKASYYDMFCRLKDEVETNWL
;
A
#
# COMPACT_ATOMS: atom_id res chain seq x y z
N MET A 1 -10.64 -1.62 -14.55
CA MET A 1 -11.46 -2.02 -13.37
C MET A 1 -11.32 -0.92 -12.33
N LYS A 2 -12.42 -0.41 -11.75
CA LYS A 2 -12.40 0.85 -10.98
C LYS A 2 -11.40 0.86 -9.82
N LYS A 3 -11.23 -0.24 -9.06
CA LYS A 3 -10.24 -0.26 -7.95
C LYS A 3 -8.80 -0.32 -8.44
N TYR A 4 -8.54 -1.00 -9.56
CA TYR A 4 -7.23 -0.99 -10.21
C TYR A 4 -6.85 0.42 -10.66
N ASP A 5 -7.77 1.14 -11.30
CA ASP A 5 -7.53 2.51 -11.76
C ASP A 5 -7.25 3.46 -10.58
N ASN A 6 -7.98 3.30 -9.47
CA ASN A 6 -7.73 4.05 -8.23
C ASN A 6 -6.37 3.74 -7.62
N PHE A 7 -5.96 2.47 -7.60
CA PHE A 7 -4.64 2.06 -7.11
C PHE A 7 -3.53 2.66 -7.97
N CYS A 8 -3.64 2.59 -9.30
CA CYS A 8 -2.66 3.19 -10.20
C CYS A 8 -2.55 4.72 -10.02
N ALA A 9 -3.67 5.41 -9.85
CA ALA A 9 -3.68 6.84 -9.56
C ALA A 9 -3.01 7.14 -8.21
N ALA A 10 -3.30 6.36 -7.17
CA ALA A 10 -2.68 6.53 -5.85
C ALA A 10 -1.17 6.22 -5.86
N LEU A 11 -0.74 5.18 -6.59
CA LEU A 11 0.67 4.83 -6.76
C LEU A 11 1.44 5.91 -7.54
N LYS A 12 0.81 6.49 -8.58
CA LYS A 12 1.36 7.63 -9.30
C LYS A 12 1.57 8.82 -8.35
N ASN A 13 0.58 9.16 -7.53
CA ASN A 13 0.72 10.24 -6.55
C ASN A 13 1.78 9.92 -5.50
N LEU A 14 1.87 8.65 -5.05
CA LEU A 14 2.88 8.24 -4.09
C LEU A 14 4.30 8.47 -4.62
N LYS A 15 4.54 8.32 -5.93
CA LYS A 15 5.84 8.57 -6.56
C LYS A 15 6.38 9.98 -6.29
N GLU A 16 5.52 10.97 -6.07
CA GLU A 16 5.93 12.34 -5.75
C GLU A 16 6.77 12.43 -4.47
N LEU A 17 6.74 11.41 -3.61
CA LEU A 17 7.61 11.33 -2.43
C LEU A 17 9.11 11.51 -2.75
N PHE A 18 9.54 11.11 -3.95
CA PHE A 18 10.95 11.20 -4.36
C PHE A 18 11.37 12.61 -4.78
N SER A 19 10.41 13.52 -4.96
CA SER A 19 10.64 14.95 -5.25
C SER A 19 10.95 15.76 -3.99
N TYR A 20 10.90 15.15 -2.80
CA TYR A 20 11.14 15.80 -1.50
C TYR A 20 12.32 15.17 -0.79
N GLU A 21 13.13 15.96 -0.10
CA GLU A 21 14.24 15.50 0.74
C GLU A 21 14.11 16.02 2.17
N GLU A 22 14.78 15.35 3.10
CA GLU A 22 14.83 15.80 4.50
C GLU A 22 15.73 17.04 4.65
N PRO A 23 15.42 17.95 5.59
CA PRO A 23 14.35 17.88 6.58
C PRO A 23 12.98 18.30 6.02
N TYR A 24 11.91 17.67 6.51
CA TYR A 24 10.53 18.03 6.15
C TYR A 24 9.93 18.97 7.19
N ASN A 25 9.20 19.99 6.76
CA ASN A 25 8.27 20.67 7.66
C ASN A 25 7.02 19.79 7.90
N THR A 26 6.24 20.14 8.93
CA THR A 26 5.06 19.36 9.34
C THR A 26 4.07 19.13 8.20
N VAL A 27 3.77 20.15 7.39
CA VAL A 27 2.79 20.04 6.30
C VAL A 27 3.26 19.06 5.22
N VAL A 28 4.53 19.17 4.82
CA VAL A 28 5.13 18.24 3.85
C VAL A 28 5.13 16.82 4.41
N LEU A 29 5.60 16.62 5.65
CA LEU A 29 5.65 15.30 6.27
C LEU A 29 4.27 14.65 6.38
N THR A 30 3.26 15.41 6.83
CA THR A 30 1.86 14.94 6.87
C THR A 30 1.35 14.55 5.49
N GLY A 31 1.64 15.36 4.45
CA GLY A 31 1.27 15.05 3.08
C GLY A 31 1.91 13.75 2.58
N LEU A 32 3.20 13.54 2.83
CA LEU A 32 3.92 12.32 2.45
C LEU A 32 3.37 11.07 3.13
N VAL A 33 3.04 11.16 4.43
CA VAL A 33 2.37 10.06 5.16
C VAL A 33 0.97 9.79 4.59
N GLY A 34 0.21 10.84 4.26
CA GLY A 34 -1.11 10.70 3.65
C GLY A 34 -1.08 10.02 2.28
N LEU A 35 -0.07 10.32 1.44
CA LEU A 35 0.13 9.63 0.16
C LEU A 35 0.36 8.13 0.36
N TYR A 36 1.16 7.76 1.35
CA TYR A 36 1.37 6.36 1.70
C TYR A 36 0.08 5.68 2.13
N GLU A 37 -0.67 6.29 3.06
CA GLU A 37 -1.93 5.77 3.57
C GLU A 37 -2.93 5.51 2.43
N ILE A 38 -3.12 6.50 1.54
CA ILE A 38 -4.04 6.40 0.41
C ILE A 38 -3.62 5.27 -0.53
N CYS A 39 -2.33 5.18 -0.87
CA CYS A 39 -1.83 4.13 -1.76
C CYS A 39 -2.03 2.73 -1.17
N PHE A 40 -1.69 2.55 0.11
CA PHE A 40 -1.93 1.29 0.80
C PHE A 40 -3.42 0.93 0.81
N GLU A 41 -4.29 1.90 1.10
CA GLU A 41 -5.75 1.71 1.12
C GLU A 41 -6.32 1.27 -0.22
N GLN A 42 -5.86 1.86 -1.33
CA GLN A 42 -6.32 1.44 -2.65
C GLN A 42 -5.75 0.07 -3.05
N ALA A 43 -4.49 -0.21 -2.70
CA ALA A 43 -3.85 -1.49 -3.00
C ALA A 43 -4.62 -2.67 -2.42
N TRP A 44 -4.94 -2.66 -1.11
CA TRP A 44 -5.64 -3.80 -0.50
C TRP A 44 -7.10 -3.90 -0.94
N LYS A 45 -7.77 -2.79 -1.26
CA LYS A 45 -9.13 -2.81 -1.81
C LYS A 45 -9.18 -3.38 -3.22
N MET A 46 -8.17 -3.09 -4.03
CA MET A 46 -8.00 -3.71 -5.36
C MET A 46 -7.70 -5.20 -5.23
N MET A 47 -6.74 -5.60 -4.38
CA MET A 47 -6.44 -7.03 -4.14
C MET A 47 -7.70 -7.79 -3.72
N LYS A 48 -8.51 -7.18 -2.84
CA LYS A 48 -9.78 -7.74 -2.41
C LYS A 48 -10.73 -8.01 -3.59
N GLU A 49 -11.00 -7.00 -4.44
CA GLU A 49 -11.88 -7.16 -5.61
C GLU A 49 -11.37 -8.27 -6.56
N LEU A 50 -10.08 -8.28 -6.88
CA LEU A 50 -9.48 -9.30 -7.76
C LEU A 50 -9.54 -10.71 -7.19
N LEU A 51 -9.31 -10.85 -5.88
CA LEU A 51 -9.39 -12.14 -5.20
C LEU A 51 -10.83 -12.65 -5.19
N GLU A 52 -11.82 -11.78 -4.94
CA GLU A 52 -13.24 -12.11 -5.02
C GLU A 52 -13.59 -12.64 -6.42
N ASP A 53 -13.20 -11.91 -7.47
CA ASP A 53 -13.48 -12.26 -8.86
C ASP A 53 -12.79 -13.56 -9.29
N SER A 54 -11.63 -13.87 -8.70
CA SER A 54 -10.86 -15.09 -8.98
C SER A 54 -11.30 -16.31 -8.16
N GLY A 55 -12.44 -16.22 -7.46
CA GLY A 55 -13.04 -17.35 -6.73
C GLY A 55 -12.59 -17.50 -5.27
N TYR A 56 -11.82 -16.56 -4.72
CA TYR A 56 -11.48 -16.53 -3.30
C TYR A 56 -12.59 -15.84 -2.49
N ALA A 57 -13.79 -16.41 -2.48
CA ALA A 57 -14.99 -15.80 -1.88
C ALA A 57 -14.85 -15.41 -0.38
N GLU A 58 -13.96 -16.07 0.37
CA GLU A 58 -13.65 -15.69 1.76
C GLU A 58 -13.01 -14.29 1.89
N SER A 59 -12.45 -13.76 0.80
CA SER A 59 -11.89 -12.41 0.74
C SER A 59 -12.97 -11.31 0.68
N ALA A 60 -14.22 -11.65 0.33
CA ALA A 60 -15.33 -10.70 0.20
C ALA A 60 -15.64 -9.88 1.45
N THR A 61 -15.36 -10.45 2.62
CA THR A 61 -15.55 -9.81 3.92
C THR A 61 -14.25 -9.68 4.70
N GLY A 62 -13.11 -9.99 4.08
CA GLY A 62 -11.81 -10.02 4.72
C GLY A 62 -11.33 -8.63 5.18
N SER A 63 -10.83 -8.57 6.41
CA SER A 63 -10.01 -7.45 6.89
C SER A 63 -8.74 -7.28 6.04
N PRO A 64 -8.09 -6.09 6.03
CA PRO A 64 -6.86 -5.89 5.26
C PRO A 64 -5.80 -6.97 5.52
N ARG A 65 -5.67 -7.41 6.77
CA ARG A 65 -4.76 -8.51 7.14
C ARG A 65 -5.13 -9.83 6.46
N GLN A 66 -6.41 -10.20 6.42
CA GLN A 66 -6.89 -11.42 5.77
C GLN A 66 -6.70 -11.34 4.25
N ILE A 67 -6.95 -10.18 3.64
CA ILE A 67 -6.72 -9.96 2.21
C ILE A 67 -5.25 -10.18 1.87
N LEU A 68 -4.32 -9.57 2.61
CA LEU A 68 -2.88 -9.75 2.37
C LEU A 68 -2.45 -11.22 2.49
N LYS A 69 -2.92 -11.93 3.53
CA LYS A 69 -2.63 -13.36 3.68
C LYS A 69 -3.15 -14.20 2.52
N THR A 70 -4.32 -13.86 2.00
CA THR A 70 -4.94 -14.56 0.85
C THR A 70 -4.19 -14.24 -0.43
N ALA A 71 -3.87 -12.96 -0.68
CA ALA A 71 -3.05 -12.52 -1.81
C ALA A 71 -1.69 -13.23 -1.84
N TYR A 72 -1.07 -13.43 -0.67
CA TYR A 72 0.18 -14.17 -0.57
C TYR A 72 0.00 -15.66 -0.93
N LYS A 73 -1.00 -16.33 -0.35
CA LYS A 73 -1.32 -17.73 -0.68
C LYS A 73 -1.65 -17.92 -2.16
N ALA A 74 -2.27 -16.93 -2.78
CA ALA A 74 -2.63 -16.92 -4.19
C ALA A 74 -1.47 -16.49 -5.11
N ASN A 75 -0.27 -16.24 -4.57
CA ASN A 75 0.90 -15.75 -5.29
C ASN A 75 0.77 -14.36 -5.95
N MET A 76 -0.28 -13.58 -5.64
CA MET A 76 -0.44 -12.19 -6.07
C MET A 76 0.62 -11.27 -5.43
N ILE A 77 1.10 -11.62 -4.24
CA ILE A 77 2.22 -10.93 -3.58
C ILE A 77 3.26 -11.95 -3.12
N ARG A 78 4.53 -11.56 -3.05
CA ARG A 78 5.65 -12.48 -2.74
C ARG A 78 6.21 -12.37 -1.32
N ASN A 79 6.28 -11.18 -0.74
CA ASN A 79 6.89 -10.97 0.59
C ASN A 79 5.82 -10.63 1.62
N GLU A 80 5.18 -11.66 2.19
CA GLU A 80 4.12 -11.50 3.19
C GLU A 80 4.56 -10.63 4.36
N THR A 81 5.78 -10.85 4.87
CA THR A 81 6.31 -10.10 6.02
C THR A 81 6.39 -8.61 5.75
N MET A 82 6.87 -8.21 4.57
CA MET A 82 6.94 -6.79 4.18
C MET A 82 5.54 -6.17 4.07
N TRP A 83 4.57 -6.88 3.50
CA TRP A 83 3.18 -6.41 3.42
C TRP A 83 2.52 -6.28 4.80
N LEU A 84 2.81 -7.19 5.73
CA LEU A 84 2.32 -7.09 7.10
C LEU A 84 2.99 -5.96 7.89
N GLN A 85 4.27 -5.66 7.62
CA GLN A 85 4.94 -4.47 8.15
C GLN A 85 4.34 -3.18 7.60
N ALA A 86 4.05 -3.13 6.30
CA ALA A 86 3.34 -2.01 5.69
C ALA A 86 1.94 -1.82 6.32
N LEU A 87 1.19 -2.91 6.54
CA LEU A 87 -0.08 -2.84 7.27
C LEU A 87 0.09 -2.23 8.67
N GLN A 88 1.13 -2.62 9.40
CA GLN A 88 1.44 -2.04 10.71
C GLN A 88 1.80 -0.54 10.60
N ALA A 89 2.59 -0.15 9.61
CA ALA A 89 2.90 1.25 9.35
C ALA A 89 1.63 2.07 9.03
N ARG A 90 0.71 1.51 8.23
CA ARG A 90 -0.60 2.13 7.94
C ARG A 90 -1.43 2.30 9.21
N ASN A 91 -1.45 1.30 10.10
CA ASN A 91 -2.16 1.43 11.38
C ASN A 91 -1.56 2.50 12.30
N ASN A 92 -0.27 2.81 12.15
CA ASN A 92 0.40 3.86 12.90
C ASN A 92 0.22 5.27 12.32
N VAL A 93 -0.43 5.43 11.15
CA VAL A 93 -0.66 6.75 10.53
C VAL A 93 -1.48 7.67 11.44
N SER A 94 -2.43 7.15 12.21
CA SER A 94 -3.18 7.91 13.21
C SER A 94 -2.29 8.52 14.31
N HIS A 95 -1.10 7.96 14.51
CA HIS A 95 -0.09 8.42 15.48
C HIS A 95 0.98 9.33 14.84
N SER A 96 0.81 9.72 13.57
CA SER A 96 1.78 10.54 12.81
C SER A 96 1.88 12.00 13.26
N TYR A 97 1.09 12.44 14.26
CA TYR A 97 1.36 13.68 14.99
C TYR A 97 2.71 13.62 15.73
N ASN A 98 3.23 12.41 16.00
CA ASN A 98 4.60 12.19 16.42
C ASN A 98 5.53 12.17 15.20
N GLU A 99 6.42 13.16 15.12
CA GLU A 99 7.35 13.35 14.00
C GLU A 99 8.22 12.10 13.72
N LEU A 100 8.68 11.40 14.76
CA LEU A 100 9.50 10.19 14.59
C LEU A 100 8.73 9.05 13.91
N ILE A 101 7.43 8.92 14.24
CA ILE A 101 6.56 7.92 13.62
C ILE A 101 6.32 8.29 12.15
N ALA A 102 5.97 9.54 11.88
CA ALA A 102 5.73 10.02 10.52
C ALA A 102 6.97 9.87 9.64
N LEU A 103 8.14 10.27 10.15
CA LEU A 103 9.42 10.16 9.45
C LEU A 103 9.78 8.70 9.16
N SER A 104 9.55 7.81 10.12
CA SER A 104 9.78 6.37 9.95
C SER A 104 8.89 5.79 8.84
N ILE A 105 7.61 6.17 8.78
CA ILE A 105 6.70 5.75 7.71
C ILE A 105 7.20 6.22 6.35
N VAL A 106 7.58 7.49 6.21
CA VAL A 106 8.08 8.04 4.94
C VAL A 106 9.36 7.34 4.51
N ARG A 107 10.34 7.17 5.41
CA ARG A 107 11.60 6.48 5.11
C ARG A 107 11.39 5.05 4.67
N GLN A 108 10.55 4.27 5.37
CA GLN A 108 10.20 2.91 4.97
C GLN A 108 9.47 2.88 3.61
N THR A 109 8.65 3.88 3.35
CA THR A 109 7.94 3.99 2.07
C THR A 109 8.89 4.24 0.91
N LYS A 110 9.85 5.15 1.08
CA LYS A 110 10.91 5.42 0.09
C LYS A 110 11.76 4.19 -0.16
N ALA A 111 12.17 3.51 0.92
CA ALA A 111 13.15 2.43 0.86
C ALA A 111 12.58 1.10 0.35
N SER A 112 11.31 0.80 0.67
CA SER A 112 10.75 -0.55 0.47
C SER A 112 9.32 -0.53 -0.07
N TYR A 113 8.42 0.26 0.51
CA TYR A 113 6.99 0.09 0.19
C TYR A 113 6.62 0.60 -1.21
N TYR A 114 7.28 1.62 -1.73
CA TYR A 114 7.02 2.09 -3.10
C TYR A 114 7.30 1.00 -4.14
N ASP A 115 8.48 0.36 -4.06
CA ASP A 115 8.85 -0.76 -4.94
C ASP A 115 7.89 -1.95 -4.76
N MET A 116 7.51 -2.25 -3.51
CA MET A 116 6.52 -3.27 -3.20
C MET A 116 5.17 -3.04 -3.93
N PHE A 117 4.68 -1.80 -3.98
CA PHE A 117 3.47 -1.46 -4.72
C PHE A 117 3.66 -1.55 -6.24
N CYS A 118 4.84 -1.17 -6.76
CA CYS A 118 5.15 -1.32 -8.19
C CYS A 118 5.10 -2.78 -8.62
N ARG A 119 5.70 -3.69 -7.83
CA ARG A 119 5.64 -5.13 -8.11
C ARG A 119 4.22 -5.70 -8.06
N LEU A 120 3.37 -5.20 -7.16
CA LEU A 120 1.95 -5.57 -7.15
C LEU A 120 1.26 -5.12 -8.43
N LYS A 121 1.52 -3.90 -8.90
CA LYS A 121 0.95 -3.41 -10.16
C LYS A 121 1.33 -4.32 -11.32
N ASP A 122 2.62 -4.64 -11.46
CA ASP A 122 3.13 -5.45 -12.57
C ASP A 122 2.55 -6.88 -12.54
N GLU A 123 2.46 -7.50 -11.36
CA GLU A 123 1.85 -8.82 -11.18
C GLU A 123 0.35 -8.80 -11.54
N VAL A 124 -0.38 -7.75 -11.12
CA VAL A 124 -1.81 -7.60 -11.43
C VAL A 124 -2.05 -7.42 -12.92
N GLU A 125 -1.26 -6.59 -13.60
CA GLU A 125 -1.35 -6.38 -15.06
C GLU A 125 -1.05 -7.65 -15.86
N THR A 126 -0.22 -8.54 -15.33
CA THR A 126 0.23 -9.73 -16.05
C THR A 126 -0.70 -10.92 -15.82
N ASN A 127 -1.19 -11.11 -14.59
CA ASN A 127 -1.80 -12.37 -14.17
C ASN A 127 -3.22 -12.26 -13.61
N TRP A 128 -3.73 -11.04 -13.37
CA TRP A 128 -5.01 -10.83 -12.66
C TRP A 128 -6.02 -9.95 -13.38
N LEU A 129 -5.61 -9.29 -14.47
CA LEU A 129 -6.49 -8.52 -15.37
C LEU A 129 -6.60 -9.23 -16.72
#